data_AF-A0A1B6Z7X8-F1
#
_entry.id   AF-A0A1B6Z7X8-F1
#
_cell.length_a   1.000
_cell.length_b   1.000
_cell.length_c   1.000
_cell.angle_alpha   90.00
_cell.angle_beta   90.00
_cell.angle_gamma   90.00
#
_symmetry.space_group_name_H-M   'P 1'
#
loop_
_entity.id
_entity.type
_entity.pdbx_description
1 polymer ?
#
loop_
_entity_poly.entity_id
_entity_poly.type
_entity_poly.pdbx_seq_one_letter_code
_entity_poly.pdbx_strand_id
1 'polypeptide(L)'
;MIEIFAPYLLIVMSWNDLDPSATMQTSQALYIDGKTCIVAGEERLGLIEEDRVERLGKFQVDQIRTENSKFFCVRHQTEIQKHHPLIAEN
;
A
#
# COMPACT_ATOMS: atom_id res chain seq x y z
N MET A 1 24.19 3.93 15.04
CA MET A 1 23.08 4.12 14.08
C MET A 1 22.87 2.77 13.40
N ILE A 2 21.65 2.23 13.41
CA ILE A 2 21.33 0.94 12.77
C ILE A 2 20.50 1.26 11.53
N GLU A 3 20.96 0.85 10.36
CA GLU A 3 20.22 0.93 9.10
C GLU A 3 19.44 -0.38 8.91
N ILE A 4 18.13 -0.28 8.71
CA ILE A 4 17.26 -1.45 8.43
C ILE A 4 16.88 -1.39 6.95
N PHE A 5 17.18 -2.46 6.22
CA PHE A 5 16.77 -2.60 4.83
C PHE A 5 15.40 -3.27 4.75
N ALA A 6 14.43 -2.57 4.19
CA ALA A 6 13.06 -3.04 3.97
C ALA A 6 12.74 -3.10 2.46
N PRO A 7 13.04 -4.22 1.78
CA PRO A 7 12.93 -4.32 0.32
C PRO A 7 11.50 -4.45 -0.20
N TYR A 8 10.49 -4.60 0.65
CA TYR A 8 9.12 -4.81 0.20
C TYR A 8 8.27 -3.59 0.51
N LEU A 9 7.63 -3.04 -0.52
CA LEU A 9 6.67 -1.96 -0.43
C LEU A 9 5.27 -2.53 -0.59
N LEU A 10 4.46 -2.42 0.47
CA LEU A 10 3.02 -2.61 0.40
C LEU A 10 2.40 -1.33 -0.15
N ILE A 11 1.56 -1.47 -1.17
CA ILE A 11 0.73 -0.41 -1.72
C ILE A 11 -0.72 -0.89 -1.63
N VAL A 12 -1.57 -0.11 -0.96
CA VAL A 12 -3.02 -0.36 -0.91
C VAL A 12 -3.72 0.77 -1.62
N MET A 13 -4.60 0.40 -2.55
CA MET A 13 -5.32 1.31 -3.42
C MET A 13 -6.82 1.10 -3.19
N SER A 14 -7.56 2.19 -3.02
CA SER A 14 -9.02 2.19 -2.96
C SER A 14 -9.59 3.24 -3.92
N TRP A 15 -10.69 2.90 -4.59
CA TRP A 15 -11.34 3.78 -5.55
C TRP A 15 -12.84 3.50 -5.60
N ASN A 16 -13.59 4.44 -6.16
CA ASN A 16 -15.03 4.29 -6.38
C ASN A 16 -15.32 4.46 -7.88
N ASP A 17 -15.93 3.46 -8.51
CA ASP A 17 -16.23 3.49 -9.95
C ASP A 17 -17.26 4.58 -10.33
N LEU A 18 -18.06 5.04 -9.35
CA LEU A 18 -19.04 6.10 -9.52
C LEU A 18 -18.50 7.48 -9.16
N ASP A 19 -17.24 7.61 -8.74
CA ASP A 19 -16.66 8.93 -8.50
C ASP A 19 -16.39 9.63 -9.84
N PRO A 20 -17.12 10.72 -10.17
CA PRO A 20 -16.92 11.46 -11.41
C PRO A 20 -15.53 12.11 -11.51
N SER A 21 -14.82 12.25 -10.38
CA SER A 21 -13.46 12.77 -10.35
C SER A 21 -12.40 11.68 -10.52
N ALA A 22 -12.80 10.41 -10.63
CA ALA A 22 -11.93 9.24 -10.72
C ALA A 22 -10.83 9.22 -9.63
N THR A 23 -11.19 9.61 -8.41
CA THR A 23 -10.25 9.72 -7.30
C THR A 23 -9.87 8.32 -6.82
N MET A 24 -8.57 8.16 -6.59
CA MET A 24 -8.00 6.95 -6.01
C MET A 24 -7.18 7.32 -4.79
N GLN A 25 -7.46 6.67 -3.67
CA GLN A 25 -6.68 6.81 -2.45
C GLN A 25 -5.61 5.73 -2.43
N THR A 26 -4.40 6.12 -2.03
CA THR A 26 -3.27 5.21 -1.92
C THR A 26 -2.66 5.31 -0.53
N SER A 27 -2.25 4.18 0.01
CA SER A 27 -1.46 4.12 1.25
C SER A 27 -0.29 3.15 1.05
N GLN A 28 0.82 3.43 1.73
CA GLN A 28 2.06 2.70 1.53
C GLN A 28 2.79 2.39 2.84
N ALA A 29 3.41 1.22 2.92
CA ALA A 29 4.18 0.76 4.07
C ALA A 29 5.35 -0.13 3.65
N LEU A 30 6.45 -0.10 4.41
CA LEU A 30 7.67 -0.85 4.12
C LEU A 30 7.80 -2.09 5.02
N TYR A 31 8.24 -3.21 4.45
CA TYR A 31 8.42 -4.49 5.12
C TYR A 31 9.78 -5.12 4.76
N ILE A 32 10.35 -5.83 5.74
CA ILE A 32 11.66 -6.49 5.62
C ILE A 32 11.57 -7.74 4.74
N ASP A 33 10.44 -8.44 4.77
CA ASP A 33 10.22 -9.65 3.99
C ASP A 33 8.87 -9.63 3.26
N GLY A 34 8.80 -10.38 2.16
CA GLY A 34 7.63 -10.40 1.29
C GLY A 34 6.43 -11.10 1.91
N LYS A 35 6.64 -12.07 2.81
CA LYS A 35 5.53 -12.77 3.47
C LYS A 35 4.80 -11.82 4.42
N THR A 36 5.53 -11.07 5.23
CA THR A 36 4.95 -10.07 6.13
C THR A 36 4.23 -8.96 5.35
N CYS A 37 4.79 -8.53 4.22
CA CYS A 37 4.10 -7.59 3.33
C CYS A 37 2.73 -8.13 2.88
N ILE A 38 2.68 -9.38 2.39
CA ILE A 38 1.46 -9.99 1.86
C ILE A 38 0.40 -10.14 2.96
N VAL A 39 0.79 -10.67 4.12
CA VAL A 39 -0.13 -10.83 5.27
C VAL A 39 -0.70 -9.47 5.69
N ALA A 40 0.13 -8.44 5.79
CA ALA A 40 -0.34 -7.10 6.13
C ALA A 40 -1.27 -6.52 5.05
N GLY A 41 -1.03 -6.83 3.77
CA GLY A 41 -1.93 -6.47 2.67
C GLY A 41 -3.30 -7.14 2.76
N GLU A 42 -3.33 -8.43 3.07
CA GLU A 42 -4.56 -9.21 3.28
C GLU A 42 -5.35 -8.68 4.49
N GLU A 43 -4.68 -8.45 5.62
CA GLU A 43 -5.28 -7.86 6.81
C GLU A 43 -5.86 -6.48 6.51
N ARG A 44 -5.13 -5.64 5.75
CA ARG A 44 -5.59 -4.29 5.42
C ARG A 44 -6.81 -4.31 4.50
N LEU A 45 -6.87 -5.21 3.53
CA LEU A 45 -8.09 -5.39 2.72
C LEU A 45 -9.26 -5.91 3.55
N GLY A 46 -9.02 -6.86 4.47
CA GLY A 46 -10.05 -7.36 5.38
C GLY A 46 -10.69 -6.24 6.19
N LEU A 47 -9.87 -5.36 6.79
CA LEU A 47 -10.36 -4.20 7.55
C LEU A 47 -11.16 -3.21 6.69
N ILE A 48 -10.77 -3.00 5.43
CA ILE A 48 -11.53 -2.14 4.50
C ILE A 48 -12.89 -2.76 4.20
N GLU A 49 -12.95 -4.08 3.98
CA GLU A 49 -14.20 -4.77 3.73
C GLU A 49 -15.13 -4.75 4.95
N GLU A 50 -14.59 -4.95 6.16
CA GLU A 50 -15.36 -4.86 7.41
C GLU A 50 -15.97 -3.47 7.60
N ASP A 51 -15.18 -2.41 7.41
CA ASP A 51 -15.67 -1.02 7.47
C ASP A 51 -16.74 -0.76 6.40
N ARG A 52 -16.54 -1.30 5.19
CA ARG A 52 -17.52 -1.21 4.09
C ARG A 52 -18.85 -1.85 4.47
N VAL A 53 -18.83 -3.06 5.02
CA VAL A 53 -20.02 -3.79 5.49
C VAL A 53 -20.73 -3.03 6.61
N GLU A 54 -19.98 -2.48 7.57
CA GLU A 54 -20.54 -1.67 8.64
C GLU A 54 -21.24 -0.41 8.10
N ARG A 55 -20.61 0.29 7.14
CA ARG A 55 -21.20 1.46 6.49
C ARG A 55 -22.42 1.11 5.65
N LEU A 56 -22.44 -0.02 4.95
CA LEU A 56 -23.61 -0.52 4.22
C LEU A 56 -24.82 -0.77 5.14
N GLY A 57 -24.57 -1.21 6.38
CA GLY A 57 -25.63 -1.37 7.38
C GLY A 57 -26.21 -0.06 7.91
N LYS A 58 -25.53 1.08 7.69
CA LYS A 58 -25.85 2.38 8.30
C LYS A 58 -26.22 3.49 7.29
N PHE A 59 -25.79 3.43 6.02
CA PHE A 59 -25.85 4.57 5.08
C PHE A 59 -26.16 4.17 3.61
N GLN A 60 -26.19 5.18 2.72
CA GLN A 60 -26.49 5.08 1.28
C GLN A 60 -25.73 3.92 0.59
N VAL A 61 -26.48 2.87 0.32
CA VAL A 61 -26.00 1.56 -0.14
C VAL A 61 -25.30 1.63 -1.51
N ASP A 62 -25.72 2.55 -2.37
CA ASP A 62 -25.28 2.58 -3.77
C ASP A 62 -23.83 3.04 -3.95
N GLN A 63 -23.37 4.05 -3.21
CA GLN A 63 -21.97 4.52 -3.30
C GLN A 63 -20.98 3.53 -2.70
N ILE A 64 -21.38 2.80 -1.66
CA ILE A 64 -20.50 1.90 -0.92
C ILE A 64 -20.32 0.58 -1.68
N ARG A 65 -21.34 0.11 -2.43
CA ARG A 65 -21.25 -1.09 -3.28
C ARG A 65 -20.24 -0.96 -4.41
N THR A 66 -19.93 0.26 -4.84
CA THR A 66 -19.00 0.55 -5.93
C THR A 66 -17.61 0.92 -5.45
N GLU A 67 -17.37 0.86 -4.14
CA GLU A 67 -16.02 0.98 -3.57
C GLU A 67 -15.25 -0.33 -3.79
N ASN A 68 -14.10 -0.19 -4.43
CA ASN A 68 -13.16 -1.25 -4.72
C ASN A 68 -11.86 -1.02 -3.97
N SER A 69 -11.14 -2.10 -3.65
CA SER A 69 -9.83 -2.01 -3.03
C SER A 69 -8.92 -3.16 -3.46
N LYS A 70 -7.63 -2.88 -3.57
CA LYS A 70 -6.61 -3.87 -3.91
C LYS A 70 -5.28 -3.54 -3.25
N PHE A 71 -4.52 -4.57 -2.87
CA PHE A 71 -3.13 -4.39 -2.43
C PHE A 71 -2.13 -5.00 -3.41
N PHE A 72 -0.90 -4.49 -3.34
CA PHE A 72 0.26 -5.00 -4.05
C PHE A 72 1.45 -5.04 -3.11
N CYS A 73 2.20 -6.14 -3.14
CA CYS A 73 3.50 -6.24 -2.49
C CYS A 73 4.59 -6.24 -3.55
N VAL A 74 5.30 -5.12 -3.65
CA VAL A 74 6.33 -4.92 -4.66
C VAL A 74 7.69 -5.04 -3.99
N ARG A 75 8.52 -5.96 -4.48
CA ARG A 75 9.93 -6.00 -4.08
C ARG A 75 10.65 -4.87 -4.80
N HIS A 76 11.16 -3.90 -4.05
CA HIS A 76 12.10 -2.93 -4.57
C HIS A 76 13.41 -3.66 -4.87
N GLN A 77 13.71 -3.83 -6.16
CA GLN A 77 15.04 -4.22 -6.61
C GLN A 77 15.92 -2.99 -6.52
N THR A 78 16.63 -2.81 -5.41
CA THR A 78 17.75 -1.86 -5.40
C THR A 78 19.01 -2.61 -5.00
N GLU A 79 19.89 -2.78 -5.99
CA GLU A 79 21.31 -2.50 -5.73
C GLU A 79 21.35 -1.12 -5.10
N ILE A 80 21.54 -1.07 -3.77
CA ILE A 80 22.02 0.14 -3.13
C ILE A 80 23.49 0.25 -3.57
N GLN A 81 23.73 0.77 -4.78
CA GLN A 81 25.04 1.31 -5.08
C GLN A 81 25.20 2.50 -4.15
N LYS A 82 25.90 2.26 -3.04
CA LYS A 82 26.54 3.34 -2.28
C LYS A 82 27.40 4.07 -3.30
N HIS A 83 26.90 5.18 -3.84
CA HIS A 83 27.79 6.21 -4.35
C HIS A 83 28.61 6.67 -3.15
N HIS A 84 29.74 6.00 -2.93
CA HIS A 84 30.85 6.66 -2.27
C HIS A 84 31.11 7.91 -3.11
N PRO A 85 31.01 9.13 -2.54
CA PRO A 85 31.64 10.25 -3.19
C PRO A 85 33.12 9.88 -3.27
N LEU A 86 33.63 9.62 -4.47
CA LEU A 86 35.06 9.62 -4.71
C LEU A 86 35.51 11.01 -4.28
N ILE A 87 36.12 11.08 -3.10
CA ILE A 87 36.97 12.19 -2.72
C ILE A 87 37.99 12.27 -3.85
N ALA A 88 37.88 13.31 -4.66
CA ALA A 88 38.93 13.65 -5.60
C ALA A 88 40.16 14.03 -4.77
N GLU A 89 41.06 13.08 -4.57
CA GLU A 89 42.40 13.38 -4.08
C GLU A 89 43.21 13.98 -5.24
N ASN A 90 43.54 15.26 -5.07
CA ASN A 90 44.61 16.08 -5.66
C ASN A 90 44.89 16.01 -7.16
#